data_AF-A0A6B0Z8Y2-F1
#
_entry.id   AF-A0A6B0Z8Y2-F1
#
_cell.length_a   1.000
_cell.length_b   1.000
_cell.length_c   1.000
_cell.angle_alpha   90.00
_cell.angle_beta   90.00
_cell.angle_gamma   90.00
#
_symmetry.space_group_name_H-M   'P 1'
#
loop_
_entity.id
_entity.type
_entity.pdbx_description
1 polymer ?
#
loop_
_entity_poly.entity_id
_entity_poly.type
_entity_poly.pdbx_seq_one_letter_code
_entity_poly.pdbx_strand_id
1 'polypeptide(L)'
;MAGGGSLLTLPVLLLAGVPAPIANGTLRVSIIAQNLVALGTFRRHGFGELKQALFLSLFACAGALGGASLGVRMSGPWFDRIVVLTMVVCTLLILRRGKAAPTSALGPGRRWLGYAALVFAGAWGGFIQVGVGFLLMPALNRILGMDLVRVNMYKVVIILPYTVLALAIFAWQSEILWLAGLALAIGNSAGGWLGARLTVSRGEPLIRAVFLIAVAAMAASLLLRG
;
A
#
# COMPACT_ATOMS: atom_id res chain seq x y z
N MET A 1 4.43 9.58 -7.22
CA MET A 1 3.85 8.30 -7.71
C MET A 1 3.11 7.62 -6.57
N ALA A 2 1.84 7.26 -6.77
CA ALA A 2 1.01 6.67 -5.72
C ALA A 2 1.33 5.18 -5.54
N GLY A 3 1.88 4.79 -4.39
CA GLY A 3 1.75 3.42 -3.84
C GLY A 3 2.56 2.29 -4.48
N GLY A 4 3.58 2.58 -5.30
CA GLY A 4 4.35 1.55 -6.02
C GLY A 4 5.43 0.82 -5.22
N GLY A 5 6.01 1.43 -4.17
CA GLY A 5 7.18 0.87 -3.49
C GLY A 5 6.96 -0.52 -2.88
N SER A 6 5.78 -0.74 -2.28
CA SER A 6 5.42 -2.04 -1.70
C SER A 6 5.20 -3.13 -2.75
N LEU A 7 4.87 -2.79 -4.01
CA LEU A 7 4.72 -3.76 -5.11
C LEU A 7 6.03 -4.44 -5.50
N LEU A 8 7.16 -3.79 -5.22
CA LEU A 8 8.50 -4.35 -5.45
C LEU A 8 9.08 -4.95 -4.17
N THR A 9 8.78 -4.37 -3.01
CA THR A 9 9.46 -4.75 -1.76
C THR A 9 9.12 -6.15 -1.27
N LEU A 10 7.83 -6.55 -1.28
CA LEU A 10 7.46 -7.91 -0.82
C LEU A 10 8.06 -9.01 -1.70
N PRO A 11 7.93 -8.96 -3.05
CA PRO A 11 8.60 -9.94 -3.92
C PRO A 11 10.10 -10.04 -3.71
N VAL A 12 10.81 -8.94 -3.44
CA VAL A 12 12.25 -8.98 -3.15
C VAL A 12 12.57 -9.86 -1.95
N LEU A 13 11.81 -9.74 -0.85
CA LEU A 13 12.02 -10.58 0.33
C LEU A 13 11.69 -12.05 0.06
N LEU A 14 10.60 -12.33 -0.67
CA LEU A 14 10.23 -13.69 -1.07
C LEU A 14 11.32 -14.32 -1.96
N LEU A 15 11.86 -13.55 -2.91
CA LEU A 15 12.96 -13.96 -3.77
C LEU A 15 14.28 -14.12 -3.00
N ALA A 16 14.46 -13.41 -1.90
CA ALA A 16 15.58 -13.62 -0.98
C ALA A 16 15.42 -14.89 -0.11
N GLY A 17 14.32 -15.63 -0.26
CA GLY A 17 14.05 -16.87 0.49
C GLY A 17 13.43 -16.64 1.87
N VAL A 18 13.00 -15.41 2.16
CA VAL A 18 12.31 -15.11 3.43
C VAL A 18 10.90 -15.72 3.38
N PRO A 19 10.48 -16.51 4.39
CA PRO A 19 9.14 -17.06 4.46
C PRO A 19 8.05 -15.99 4.36
N ALA A 20 6.96 -16.29 3.65
CA ALA A 20 5.90 -15.34 3.33
C ALA A 20 5.32 -14.56 4.52
N PRO A 21 4.95 -15.19 5.66
CA PRO A 21 4.48 -14.46 6.84
C PRO A 21 5.52 -13.47 7.39
N ILE A 22 6.79 -13.89 7.45
CA ILE A 22 7.91 -13.09 7.94
C ILE A 22 8.17 -11.91 6.99
N ALA A 23 8.18 -12.16 5.68
CA ALA A 23 8.38 -11.12 4.67
C ALA A 23 7.26 -10.06 4.71
N ASN A 24 6.01 -10.51 4.80
CA ASN A 24 4.83 -9.65 4.85
C ASN A 24 4.79 -8.82 6.14
N GLY A 25 5.12 -9.42 7.29
CA GLY A 25 5.26 -8.72 8.57
C GLY A 25 6.40 -7.69 8.53
N THR A 26 7.59 -8.09 8.07
CA THR A 26 8.79 -7.24 7.97
C THR A 26 8.56 -6.01 7.11
N LEU A 27 7.86 -6.14 5.99
CA LEU A 27 7.51 -5.02 5.11
C LEU A 27 6.79 -3.89 5.86
N ARG A 28 5.96 -4.22 6.87
CA ARG A 28 5.15 -3.24 7.62
C ARG A 28 5.99 -2.24 8.39
N VAL A 29 7.17 -2.64 8.88
CA VAL A 29 8.13 -1.74 9.53
C VAL A 29 8.50 -0.59 8.60
N SER A 30 8.84 -0.92 7.35
CA SER A 30 9.21 0.09 6.35
C SER A 30 8.04 1.02 6.00
N ILE A 31 6.82 0.49 6.00
CA ILE A 31 5.61 1.25 5.64
C ILE A 31 5.22 2.20 6.75
N ILE A 32 5.33 1.78 8.01
CA ILE A 32 5.10 2.68 9.16
C ILE A 32 6.08 3.84 9.11
N ALA A 33 7.38 3.57 8.94
CA ALA A 33 8.40 4.61 8.84
C ALA A 33 8.12 5.60 7.69
N GLN A 34 7.79 5.09 6.49
CA GLN A 34 7.45 5.92 5.34
C GLN A 34 6.20 6.78 5.58
N ASN A 35 5.15 6.20 6.19
CA ASN A 35 3.92 6.94 6.47
C ASN A 35 4.11 8.00 7.55
N LEU A 36 4.97 7.77 8.55
CA LEU A 36 5.32 8.78 9.56
C LEU A 36 6.03 9.98 8.92
N VAL A 37 7.03 9.74 8.06
CA VAL A 37 7.74 10.80 7.33
C VAL A 37 6.78 11.57 6.40
N ALA A 38 5.93 10.85 5.66
CA ALA A 38 4.96 11.47 4.77
C ALA A 38 3.91 12.30 5.53
N LEU A 39 3.41 11.79 6.66
CA LEU A 39 2.48 12.52 7.52
C LEU A 39 3.12 13.82 8.04
N GLY A 40 4.34 13.76 8.56
CA GLY A 40 5.07 14.95 9.01
C GLY A 40 5.25 15.98 7.88
N THR A 41 5.55 15.51 6.67
CA THR A 41 5.68 16.36 5.48
C THR A 41 4.34 17.02 5.12
N PHE A 42 3.24 16.26 5.06
CA PHE A 42 1.92 16.81 4.73
C PHE A 42 1.42 17.79 5.80
N ARG A 43 1.69 17.53 7.07
CA ARG A 43 1.36 18.47 8.16
C ARG A 43 2.07 19.81 7.99
N ARG A 44 3.35 19.80 7.61
CA ARG A 44 4.11 21.04 7.33
C ARG A 44 3.60 21.81 6.11
N HIS A 45 2.98 21.11 5.16
CA HIS A 45 2.40 21.70 3.94
C HIS A 45 0.89 21.95 4.04
N GLY A 46 0.35 22.12 5.27
CA GLY A 46 -1.01 22.59 5.48
C GLY A 46 -2.10 21.52 5.51
N PHE A 47 -1.77 20.23 5.64
CA PHE A 47 -2.79 19.20 5.84
C PHE A 47 -3.48 19.34 7.21
N GLY A 48 -4.71 19.88 7.21
CA GLY A 48 -5.51 20.17 8.40
C GLY A 48 -6.57 19.12 8.77
N GLU A 49 -6.83 18.14 7.89
CA GLU A 49 -7.99 17.23 8.03
C GLU A 49 -7.71 15.94 8.82
N LEU A 50 -6.75 15.99 9.75
CA LEU A 50 -6.28 14.80 10.46
C LEU A 50 -7.39 14.07 11.21
N LYS A 51 -8.30 14.80 11.85
CA LYS A 51 -9.43 14.21 12.59
C LYS A 51 -10.33 13.38 11.68
N GLN A 52 -10.63 13.88 10.48
CA GLN A 52 -11.48 13.17 9.52
C GLN A 52 -10.75 11.96 8.93
N ALA A 53 -9.47 12.10 8.62
CA ALA A 53 -8.67 11.00 8.11
C ALA A 53 -8.47 9.87 9.16
N LEU A 54 -8.29 10.23 10.44
CA LEU A 54 -8.25 9.26 11.55
C LEU A 54 -9.61 8.58 11.75
N PHE A 55 -10.72 9.31 11.66
CA PHE A 55 -12.05 8.70 11.71
C PHE A 55 -12.24 7.66 10.59
N LEU A 56 -11.85 7.99 9.35
CA LEU A 56 -11.90 7.03 8.24
C LEU A 56 -10.97 5.83 8.45
N SER A 57 -9.85 6.02 9.15
CA SER A 57 -8.91 4.93 9.45
C SER A 57 -9.51 3.84 10.35
N LEU A 58 -10.52 4.17 11.17
CA LEU A 58 -11.19 3.20 12.04
C LEU A 58 -11.82 2.06 11.23
N PHE A 59 -12.44 2.37 10.09
CA PHE A 59 -13.02 1.38 9.20
C PHE A 59 -11.95 0.46 8.59
N ALA A 60 -10.81 1.03 8.17
CA ALA A 60 -9.70 0.23 7.68
C ALA A 60 -9.08 -0.64 8.80
N CYS A 61 -8.98 -0.13 10.04
CA CYS A 61 -8.51 -0.90 11.18
C CYS A 61 -9.43 -2.10 11.47
N ALA A 62 -10.75 -1.90 11.43
CA ALA A 62 -11.72 -2.98 11.62
C ALA A 62 -11.51 -4.13 10.63
N GLY A 63 -11.31 -3.81 9.35
CA GLY A 63 -10.97 -4.81 8.34
C GLY A 63 -9.61 -5.47 8.57
N ALA A 64 -8.60 -4.67 8.93
CA ALA A 64 -7.22 -5.14 9.09
C ALA A 64 -7.05 -6.20 10.18
N LEU A 65 -7.89 -6.21 11.22
CA LEU A 65 -7.90 -7.27 12.24
C LEU A 65 -8.11 -8.65 11.62
N GLY A 66 -9.16 -8.81 10.81
CA GLY A 66 -9.46 -10.06 10.13
C GLY A 66 -8.42 -10.38 9.05
N GLY A 67 -8.04 -9.35 8.28
CA GLY A 67 -7.01 -9.46 7.25
C GLY A 67 -5.68 -10.00 7.78
N ALA A 68 -5.14 -9.36 8.81
CA ALA A 68 -3.85 -9.72 9.40
C ALA A 68 -3.87 -11.10 10.05
N SER A 69 -4.98 -11.46 10.70
CA SER A 69 -5.17 -12.79 11.28
C SER A 69 -5.13 -13.90 10.23
N LEU A 70 -5.67 -13.65 9.03
CA LEU A 70 -5.55 -14.57 7.89
C LEU A 70 -4.14 -14.53 7.28
N GLY A 71 -3.57 -13.34 7.14
CA GLY A 71 -2.30 -13.12 6.45
C GLY A 71 -1.11 -13.78 7.14
N VAL A 72 -1.09 -13.78 8.48
CA VAL A 72 0.01 -14.40 9.25
C VAL A 72 0.00 -15.93 9.18
N ARG A 73 -1.15 -16.54 8.86
CA ARG A 73 -1.31 -18.00 8.74
C ARG A 73 -1.11 -18.51 7.32
N MET A 74 -0.97 -17.60 6.35
CA MET A 74 -0.90 -17.94 4.94
C MET A 74 0.57 -18.04 4.50
N SER A 75 0.98 -19.20 4.01
CA SER A 75 2.33 -19.44 3.48
C SER A 75 2.33 -20.35 2.27
N GLY A 76 3.43 -20.36 1.52
CA GLY A 76 3.65 -21.27 0.40
C GLY A 76 3.10 -20.76 -0.94
N PRO A 77 2.97 -21.64 -1.95
CA PRO A 77 2.74 -21.23 -3.34
C PRO A 77 1.46 -20.42 -3.56
N TRP A 78 0.43 -20.65 -2.76
CA TRP A 78 -0.82 -19.88 -2.84
C TRP A 78 -0.64 -18.42 -2.46
N PHE A 79 0.19 -18.13 -1.44
CA PHE A 79 0.49 -16.76 -1.06
C PHE A 79 1.23 -16.05 -2.20
N ASP A 80 2.26 -16.69 -2.76
CA ASP A 80 3.06 -16.13 -3.85
C ASP A 80 2.20 -15.84 -5.09
N ARG A 81 1.29 -16.76 -5.44
CA ARG A 81 0.31 -16.56 -6.52
C ARG A 81 -0.60 -15.37 -6.26
N ILE A 82 -1.04 -15.14 -5.02
CA ILE A 82 -1.85 -13.96 -4.69
C ILE A 82 -1.01 -12.69 -4.83
N VAL A 83 0.24 -12.68 -4.40
CA VAL A 83 1.16 -11.54 -4.57
C VAL A 83 1.33 -11.22 -6.06
N VAL A 84 1.61 -12.23 -6.88
CA VAL A 84 1.74 -12.10 -8.34
C VAL A 84 0.45 -11.57 -8.97
N LEU A 85 -0.71 -12.15 -8.63
CA LEU A 85 -2.01 -11.67 -9.12
C LEU A 85 -2.23 -10.20 -8.77
N THR A 86 -1.89 -9.81 -7.54
CA THR A 86 -1.99 -8.42 -7.08
C THR A 86 -1.09 -7.50 -7.90
N MET A 87 0.14 -7.92 -8.18
CA MET A 87 1.08 -7.17 -9.01
C MET A 87 0.56 -6.98 -10.43
N VAL A 88 0.00 -8.02 -11.05
CA VAL A 88 -0.60 -7.95 -12.38
C VAL A 88 -1.79 -7.01 -12.39
N VAL A 89 -2.73 -7.16 -11.45
CA VAL A 89 -3.91 -6.29 -11.34
C VAL A 89 -3.49 -4.83 -11.14
N CYS A 90 -2.57 -4.55 -10.22
CA CYS A 90 -2.08 -3.19 -9.99
C CYS A 90 -1.40 -2.63 -11.24
N THR A 91 -0.63 -3.44 -11.96
CA THR A 91 0.01 -3.04 -13.22
C THR A 91 -1.00 -2.67 -14.29
N LEU A 92 -2.05 -3.47 -14.48
CA LEU A 92 -3.13 -3.17 -15.41
C LEU A 92 -3.88 -1.89 -15.02
N LEU A 93 -4.07 -1.65 -13.72
CA LEU A 93 -4.67 -0.41 -13.22
C LEU A 93 -3.78 0.80 -13.46
N ILE A 94 -2.46 0.67 -13.32
CA ILE A 94 -1.50 1.74 -13.67
C ILE A 94 -1.55 2.03 -15.16
N LEU A 95 -1.68 1.01 -16.01
CA LEU A 95 -1.78 1.17 -17.46
C LEU A 95 -3.04 1.92 -17.89
N ARG A 96 -4.15 1.70 -17.17
CA ARG A 96 -5.43 2.39 -17.41
C ARG A 96 -5.37 3.85 -16.96
N ARG A 97 -5.46 4.78 -17.92
CA ARG A 97 -5.67 6.21 -17.64
C ARG A 97 -7.09 6.43 -17.10
N GLY A 98 -7.23 6.58 -15.79
CA GLY A 98 -8.50 6.97 -15.18
C GLY A 98 -8.74 8.48 -15.28
N LYS A 99 -9.88 8.90 -15.83
CA LYS A 99 -10.36 10.28 -15.65
C LYS A 99 -10.76 10.48 -14.18
N ALA A 100 -10.42 11.64 -13.61
CA ALA A 100 -10.92 12.02 -12.29
C ALA A 100 -12.46 12.10 -12.35
N ALA A 101 -13.13 11.56 -11.34
CA ALA A 101 -14.58 11.70 -11.25
C ALA A 101 -14.93 13.16 -10.93
N PRO A 102 -16.01 13.72 -11.49
CA PRO A 102 -16.53 15.02 -11.08
C PRO A 102 -16.88 14.99 -9.59
N THR A 103 -16.52 16.03 -8.85
CA THR A 103 -16.96 16.27 -7.47
C THR A 103 -18.47 16.56 -7.48
N SER A 104 -19.29 15.54 -7.24
CA SER A 104 -20.72 15.70 -6.96
C SER A 104 -20.99 15.62 -5.45
N ALA A 105 -22.05 16.28 -4.99
CA ALA A 105 -22.46 16.25 -3.59
C ALA A 105 -22.67 14.79 -3.12
N LEU A 106 -22.06 14.43 -1.98
CA LEU A 106 -22.13 13.07 -1.44
C LEU A 106 -23.51 12.78 -0.86
N GLY A 107 -24.33 12.04 -1.59
CA GLY A 107 -25.53 11.42 -1.03
C GLY A 107 -25.21 10.40 0.09
N PRO A 108 -26.11 10.16 1.06
CA PRO A 108 -25.88 9.26 2.20
C PRO A 108 -25.41 7.85 1.82
N GLY A 109 -25.98 7.27 0.74
CA GLY A 109 -25.60 5.94 0.26
C GLY A 109 -24.14 5.83 -0.22
N ARG A 110 -23.57 6.92 -0.79
CA ARG A 110 -22.17 6.93 -1.22
C ARG A 110 -21.21 6.92 -0.02
N ARG A 111 -21.61 7.46 1.14
CA ARG A 111 -20.78 7.46 2.36
C ARG A 111 -20.62 6.06 2.94
N TRP A 112 -21.73 5.34 3.08
CA TRP A 112 -21.71 3.94 3.56
C TRP A 112 -20.91 3.03 2.64
N LEU A 113 -21.06 3.20 1.31
CA LEU A 113 -20.24 2.48 0.34
C LEU A 113 -18.75 2.80 0.52
N GLY A 114 -18.40 4.07 0.80
CA GLY A 114 -17.04 4.47 1.11
C GLY A 114 -16.49 3.79 2.37
N TYR A 115 -17.28 3.72 3.44
CA TYR A 115 -16.89 3.03 4.67
C TYR A 115 -16.69 1.54 4.45
N ALA A 116 -17.60 0.88 3.75
CA ALA A 116 -17.45 -0.53 3.37
C ALA A 116 -16.20 -0.77 2.52
N ALA A 117 -15.90 0.12 1.56
CA ALA A 117 -14.69 0.06 0.76
C ALA A 117 -13.42 0.23 1.61
N LEU A 118 -13.46 1.06 2.65
CA LEU A 118 -12.34 1.21 3.60
C LEU A 118 -12.15 -0.03 4.47
N VAL A 119 -13.24 -0.66 4.94
CA VAL A 119 -13.15 -1.96 5.64
C VAL A 119 -12.52 -3.02 4.72
N PHE A 120 -12.95 -3.11 3.47
CA PHE A 120 -12.37 -4.04 2.51
C PHE A 120 -10.89 -3.74 2.24
N ALA A 121 -10.53 -2.48 2.01
CA ALA A 121 -9.14 -2.08 1.79
C ALA A 121 -8.26 -2.36 3.03
N GLY A 122 -8.83 -2.19 4.23
CA GLY A 122 -8.21 -2.56 5.49
C GLY A 122 -8.00 -4.06 5.64
N ALA A 123 -9.02 -4.88 5.34
CA ALA A 123 -8.90 -6.34 5.34
C ALA A 123 -7.85 -6.82 4.34
N TRP A 124 -7.85 -6.28 3.12
CA TRP A 124 -6.80 -6.54 2.16
C TRP A 124 -5.42 -6.12 2.68
N GLY A 125 -5.28 -4.89 3.18
CA GLY A 125 -4.01 -4.37 3.67
C GLY A 125 -3.49 -5.05 4.94
N GLY A 126 -4.38 -5.57 5.79
CA GLY A 126 -4.04 -6.46 6.90
C GLY A 126 -3.57 -7.82 6.40
N PHE A 127 -4.22 -8.37 5.38
CA PHE A 127 -3.85 -9.66 4.77
C PHE A 127 -2.51 -9.56 4.02
N ILE A 128 -2.45 -8.74 2.97
CA ILE A 128 -1.25 -8.46 2.17
C ILE A 128 -1.20 -6.95 1.91
N GLN A 129 -0.12 -6.33 2.36
CA GLN A 129 0.02 -4.88 2.27
C GLN A 129 0.26 -4.36 0.83
N VAL A 130 0.58 -5.25 -0.10
CA VAL A 130 0.79 -4.96 -1.52
C VAL A 130 -0.51 -4.48 -2.19
N GLY A 131 -0.43 -3.44 -3.00
CA GLY A 131 -1.56 -2.97 -3.83
C GLY A 131 -2.63 -2.15 -3.09
N VAL A 132 -2.56 -1.99 -1.76
CA VAL A 132 -3.58 -1.26 -0.97
C VAL A 132 -3.82 0.16 -1.49
N GLY A 133 -2.78 0.82 -1.98
CA GLY A 133 -2.90 2.16 -2.56
C GLY A 133 -3.89 2.25 -3.73
N PHE A 134 -4.07 1.16 -4.48
CA PHE A 134 -5.01 1.04 -5.61
C PHE A 134 -6.44 0.73 -5.17
N LEU A 135 -6.63 0.22 -3.95
CA LEU A 135 -7.95 0.04 -3.34
C LEU A 135 -8.44 1.33 -2.68
N LEU A 136 -7.56 2.02 -1.95
CA LEU A 136 -7.90 3.27 -1.27
C LEU A 136 -8.15 4.42 -2.25
N MET A 137 -7.44 4.47 -3.38
CA MET A 137 -7.57 5.58 -4.33
C MET A 137 -8.98 5.74 -4.90
N PRO A 138 -9.63 4.71 -5.50
CA PRO A 138 -11.01 4.83 -5.97
C PRO A 138 -12.01 5.02 -4.82
N ALA A 139 -11.77 4.43 -3.64
CA ALA A 139 -12.64 4.64 -2.47
C ALA A 139 -12.67 6.11 -2.04
N LEU A 140 -11.50 6.75 -1.95
CA LEU A 140 -11.41 8.14 -1.52
C LEU A 140 -11.77 9.12 -2.67
N ASN A 141 -11.34 8.85 -3.90
CA ASN A 141 -11.57 9.75 -5.03
C ASN A 141 -12.97 9.63 -5.64
N ARG A 142 -13.38 8.41 -6.05
CA ARG A 142 -14.61 8.22 -6.82
C ARG A 142 -15.85 8.10 -5.94
N ILE A 143 -15.70 7.44 -4.79
CA ILE A 143 -16.81 7.18 -3.86
C ILE A 143 -16.98 8.35 -2.90
N LEU A 144 -15.90 8.74 -2.21
CA LEU A 144 -15.91 9.84 -1.24
C LEU A 144 -15.57 11.22 -1.83
N GLY A 145 -15.36 11.32 -3.15
CA GLY A 145 -15.33 12.60 -3.87
C GLY A 145 -14.12 13.50 -3.55
N MET A 146 -13.02 12.95 -3.04
CA MET A 146 -11.81 13.73 -2.76
C MET A 146 -10.98 13.91 -4.04
N ASP A 147 -10.35 15.07 -4.22
CA ASP A 147 -9.33 15.24 -5.25
C ASP A 147 -8.09 14.38 -4.95
N LEU A 148 -7.25 14.14 -5.96
CA LEU A 148 -6.10 13.24 -5.85
C LEU A 148 -5.05 13.71 -4.83
N VAL A 149 -4.93 15.02 -4.57
CA VAL A 149 -3.99 15.54 -3.57
C VAL A 149 -4.49 15.14 -2.19
N ARG A 150 -5.76 15.42 -1.88
CA ARG A 150 -6.40 14.99 -0.62
C ARG A 150 -6.36 13.47 -0.47
N VAL A 151 -6.63 12.70 -1.52
CA VAL A 151 -6.53 11.23 -1.48
C VAL A 151 -5.14 10.76 -1.03
N ASN A 152 -4.06 11.35 -1.54
CA ASN A 152 -2.72 10.93 -1.14
C ASN A 152 -2.42 11.25 0.34
N MET A 153 -2.91 12.38 0.85
CA MET A 153 -2.78 12.75 2.26
C MET A 153 -3.59 11.80 3.16
N TYR A 154 -4.86 11.55 2.81
CA TYR A 154 -5.74 10.65 3.54
C TYR A 154 -5.23 9.21 3.56
N LYS A 155 -4.70 8.71 2.44
CA LYS A 155 -4.12 7.37 2.35
C LYS A 155 -3.03 7.17 3.40
N VAL A 156 -2.14 8.15 3.58
CA VAL A 156 -1.04 8.03 4.54
C VAL A 156 -1.57 7.89 5.97
N VAL A 157 -2.54 8.72 6.34
CA VAL A 157 -3.16 8.67 7.67
C VAL A 157 -3.97 7.40 7.89
N ILE A 158 -4.67 6.91 6.86
CA ILE A 158 -5.45 5.68 6.95
C ILE A 158 -4.54 4.45 7.06
N ILE A 159 -3.44 4.42 6.29
CA ILE A 159 -2.52 3.29 6.24
C ILE A 159 -1.78 3.11 7.56
N LEU A 160 -1.35 4.21 8.18
CA LEU A 160 -0.52 4.16 9.37
C LEU A 160 -1.11 3.33 10.53
N PRO A 161 -2.31 3.62 11.08
CA PRO A 161 -2.83 2.93 12.26
C PRO A 161 -3.16 1.46 11.98
N TYR A 162 -3.78 1.12 10.84
CA TYR A 162 -4.08 -0.28 10.55
C TYR A 162 -2.79 -1.07 10.29
N THR A 163 -1.74 -0.44 9.75
CA THR A 163 -0.44 -1.10 9.54
C THR A 163 0.26 -1.35 10.87
N VAL A 164 0.18 -0.43 11.83
CA VAL A 164 0.64 -0.64 13.22
C VAL A 164 -0.10 -1.81 13.85
N LEU A 165 -1.43 -1.84 13.71
CA LEU A 165 -2.27 -2.93 14.22
C LEU A 165 -1.89 -4.28 13.60
N ALA A 166 -1.74 -4.33 12.28
CA ALA A 166 -1.33 -5.54 11.59
C ALA A 166 0.10 -5.94 11.96
N LEU A 167 1.05 -5.00 12.09
CA LEU A 167 2.41 -5.31 12.54
C LEU A 167 2.39 -5.94 13.94
N ALA A 168 1.55 -5.46 14.86
CA ALA A 168 1.42 -6.07 16.19
C ALA A 168 0.93 -7.53 16.10
N ILE A 169 -0.04 -7.82 15.24
CA ILE A 169 -0.53 -9.19 15.01
C ILE A 169 0.55 -10.09 14.42
N PHE A 170 1.29 -9.59 13.41
CA PHE A 170 2.39 -10.34 12.81
C PHE A 170 3.55 -10.53 13.78
N ALA A 171 3.92 -9.52 14.58
CA ALA A 171 4.96 -9.62 15.59
C ALA A 171 4.60 -10.59 16.73
N TRP A 172 3.30 -10.79 17.00
CA TRP A 172 2.83 -11.76 17.98
C TRP A 172 2.87 -13.20 17.44
N GLN A 173 2.55 -13.41 16.17
CA GLN A 173 2.33 -14.75 15.60
C GLN A 173 3.44 -15.22 14.63
N SER A 174 4.39 -14.36 14.28
CA SER A 174 5.51 -14.65 13.38
C SER A 174 6.75 -13.82 13.71
N GLU A 175 7.90 -14.23 13.19
CA GLU A 175 9.13 -13.45 13.29
C GLU A 175 9.07 -12.17 12.43
N ILE A 176 9.69 -11.10 12.92
CA ILE A 176 9.87 -9.84 12.21
C ILE A 176 11.36 -9.56 12.09
N LEU A 177 11.86 -9.42 10.86
CA LEU A 177 13.24 -9.06 10.59
C LEU A 177 13.42 -7.55 10.72
N TRP A 178 13.51 -7.04 11.95
CA TRP A 178 13.53 -5.60 12.23
C TRP A 178 14.59 -4.83 11.45
N LEU A 179 15.82 -5.36 11.38
CA LEU A 179 16.91 -4.73 10.66
C LEU A 179 16.63 -4.67 9.14
N ALA A 180 16.09 -5.74 8.57
CA ALA A 180 15.67 -5.75 7.17
C ALA A 180 14.51 -4.76 6.95
N GLY A 181 13.54 -4.68 7.86
CA GLY A 181 12.44 -3.72 7.82
C GLY A 181 12.92 -2.27 7.82
N LEU A 182 13.93 -1.94 8.62
CA LEU A 182 14.57 -0.61 8.64
C LEU A 182 15.40 -0.35 7.39
N ALA A 183 16.16 -1.33 6.91
CA ALA A 183 16.91 -1.21 5.66
C ALA A 183 15.96 -0.96 4.48
N LEU A 184 14.82 -1.65 4.44
CA LEU A 184 13.74 -1.39 3.48
C LEU A 184 13.16 0.01 3.62
N ALA A 185 13.02 0.54 4.84
CA ALA A 185 12.55 1.91 5.05
C ALA A 185 13.50 2.93 4.39
N ILE A 186 14.80 2.77 4.61
CA ILE A 186 15.84 3.63 4.03
C ILE A 186 15.87 3.48 2.51
N GLY A 187 15.93 2.24 2.01
CA GLY A 187 15.97 1.94 0.58
C GLY A 187 14.74 2.47 -0.17
N ASN A 188 13.54 2.25 0.37
CA ASN A 188 12.30 2.75 -0.23
C ASN A 188 12.23 4.29 -0.21
N SER A 189 12.73 4.93 0.85
CA SER A 189 12.79 6.39 0.94
C SER A 189 13.76 6.97 -0.08
N ALA A 190 14.97 6.39 -0.20
CA ALA A 190 15.98 6.79 -1.16
C ALA A 190 15.52 6.56 -2.61
N GLY A 191 14.95 5.38 -2.90
CA GLY A 191 14.38 5.07 -4.21
C GLY A 191 13.20 5.95 -4.57
N GLY A 192 12.33 6.27 -3.61
CA GLY A 192 11.22 7.21 -3.79
C GLY A 192 11.69 8.63 -4.11
N TRP A 193 12.71 9.12 -3.39
CA TRP A 193 13.32 10.43 -3.65
C TRP A 193 13.99 10.48 -5.03
N LEU A 194 14.80 9.47 -5.37
CA LEU A 194 15.45 9.38 -6.67
C LEU A 194 14.44 9.28 -7.81
N GLY A 195 13.42 8.43 -7.65
CA GLY A 195 12.33 8.29 -8.62
C GLY A 195 11.55 9.58 -8.82
N ALA A 196 11.29 10.36 -7.75
CA ALA A 196 10.67 11.67 -7.84
C ALA A 196 11.56 12.66 -8.62
N ARG A 197 12.86 12.73 -8.31
CA ARG A 197 13.82 13.60 -8.99
C ARG A 197 13.98 13.25 -10.47
N LEU A 198 14.02 11.97 -10.81
CA LEU A 198 14.07 11.49 -12.19
C LEU A 198 12.75 11.76 -12.92
N THR A 199 11.60 11.61 -12.26
CA THR A 199 10.30 11.96 -12.87
C THR A 199 10.26 13.44 -13.26
N VAL A 200 10.76 14.33 -12.39
CA VAL A 200 10.81 15.78 -12.66
C VAL A 200 11.79 16.11 -13.79
N SER A 201 12.95 15.44 -13.85
CA SER A 201 14.02 15.77 -14.81
C SER A 201 13.93 15.05 -16.16
N ARG A 202 13.37 13.83 -16.20
CA ARG A 202 13.31 12.96 -17.39
C ARG A 202 11.88 12.58 -17.79
N GLY A 203 10.87 13.04 -17.05
CA GLY A 203 9.46 12.75 -17.30
C GLY A 203 8.96 11.43 -16.70
N GLU A 204 7.64 11.32 -16.60
CA GLU A 204 6.93 10.14 -16.10
C GLU A 204 7.18 8.83 -16.89
N PRO A 205 7.28 8.83 -18.24
CA PRO A 205 7.36 7.58 -19.02
C PRO A 205 8.55 6.71 -18.65
N LEU A 206 9.72 7.30 -18.37
CA LEU A 206 10.94 6.56 -18.01
C LEU A 206 10.73 5.76 -16.72
N ILE A 207 10.28 6.43 -15.65
CA ILE A 207 10.10 5.80 -14.35
C ILE A 207 8.97 4.78 -14.39
N ARG A 208 7.93 5.05 -15.18
CA ARG A 208 6.86 4.09 -15.44
C ARG A 208 7.38 2.83 -16.15
N ALA A 209 8.23 2.97 -17.17
CA ALA A 209 8.81 1.84 -17.88
C ALA A 209 9.70 0.98 -16.96
N VAL A 210 10.61 1.61 -16.21
CA VAL A 210 11.47 0.92 -15.23
C VAL A 210 10.64 0.17 -14.20
N PHE A 211 9.59 0.80 -13.66
CA PHE A 211 8.69 0.18 -12.71
C PHE A 211 7.98 -1.06 -13.31
N LEU A 212 7.44 -0.94 -14.52
CA LEU A 212 6.72 -2.03 -15.18
C LEU A 212 7.64 -3.23 -15.47
N ILE A 213 8.87 -2.98 -15.92
CA ILE A 213 9.88 -4.02 -16.16
C ILE A 213 10.22 -4.74 -14.85
N ALA A 214 10.46 -4.00 -13.77
CA ALA A 214 10.79 -4.59 -12.47
C ALA A 214 9.64 -5.47 -11.93
N VAL A 215 8.40 -4.98 -12.03
CA VAL A 215 7.22 -5.75 -11.61
C VAL A 215 7.07 -7.03 -12.45
N ALA A 216 7.23 -6.94 -13.77
CA ALA A 216 7.13 -8.11 -14.66
C ALA A 216 8.21 -9.15 -14.35
N ALA A 217 9.46 -8.72 -14.17
CA ALA A 217 10.58 -9.59 -13.85
C ALA A 217 10.39 -10.32 -12.51
N MET A 218 9.95 -9.59 -11.47
CA MET A 218 9.68 -10.18 -10.16
C MET A 218 8.49 -11.15 -10.19
N ALA A 219 7.42 -10.79 -10.90
CA ALA A 219 6.25 -11.66 -11.06
C ALA A 219 6.63 -12.98 -11.76
N ALA A 220 7.38 -12.91 -12.87
CA ALA A 220 7.88 -14.09 -13.56
C ALA A 220 8.78 -14.94 -12.67
N SER A 221 9.71 -14.31 -11.93
CA SER A 221 10.63 -15.02 -11.04
C SER A 221 9.92 -15.76 -9.91
N LEU A 222 8.87 -15.17 -9.34
CA LEU A 222 8.05 -15.83 -8.31
C LEU A 222 7.27 -17.02 -8.88
N LEU A 223 6.69 -16.89 -10.08
CA LEU A 223 5.98 -17.99 -10.73
C LEU A 223 6.88 -19.16 -11.11
N LEU A 224 8.14 -18.90 -11.44
CA LEU A 224 9.12 -19.95 -11.79
C LEU A 224 9.68 -20.69 -10.56
N ARG A 225 9.51 -20.14 -9.35
CA ARG A 225 10.01 -20.72 -8.10
C ARG A 225 9.01 -21.63 -7.38
N GLY A 226 7.70 -21.46 -7.62
CA GLY A 226 6.62 -22.17 -6.93
C GLY A 226 5.85 -23.12 -7.83
#